data_AF-A0A972CXN8-F1
#
_entry.id   AF-A0A972CXN8-F1
#
_cell.length_a   1.000
_cell.length_b   1.000
_cell.length_c   1.000
_cell.angle_alpha   90.00
_cell.angle_beta   90.00
_cell.angle_gamma   90.00
#
_symmetry.space_group_name_H-M   'P 1'
#
loop_
_entity.id
_entity.type
_entity.pdbx_description
1 polymer ?
#
loop_
_entity_poly.entity_id
_entity_poly.type
_entity_poly.pdbx_seq_one_letter_code
_entity_poly.pdbx_strand_id
1 'polypeptide(L)'
;MIGITSPNASEGKTITCLNSAISLGKTGRKVLLIDADLRAPKQSKLLEIDGNKGLSNLLINQVELSDVITKTRYENLDVIPSGSKPPNPSEMLGSEIMKELIDYLKKYYDYILIDLPPVNVVTDAVVASKHLNGLIIIVRANYTKKEDLLESIQIIKNANAKVLGVVLNGGQKSTVGYGKTNKYANYGKYHNN
;
A
#
# COMPACT_ATOMS: atom_id res chain seq x y z
N MET A 1 -3.77 6.44 9.66
CA MET A 1 -3.90 5.94 8.28
C MET A 1 -2.58 5.89 7.56
N ILE A 2 -2.44 4.88 6.73
CA ILE A 2 -1.21 4.59 6.03
C ILE A 2 -1.57 4.32 4.57
N GLY A 3 -0.94 5.05 3.66
CA GLY A 3 -1.00 4.73 2.24
C GLY A 3 0.02 3.66 1.90
N ILE A 4 -0.35 2.72 1.04
CA ILE A 4 0.52 1.68 0.53
C ILE A 4 0.63 1.85 -0.97
N THR A 5 1.85 2.02 -1.45
CA THR A 5 2.16 2.23 -2.87
C THR A 5 3.43 1.46 -3.22
N SER A 6 3.90 1.58 -4.45
CA SER A 6 5.11 0.95 -4.95
C SER A 6 5.73 1.82 -6.04
N PRO A 7 7.02 1.66 -6.40
CA PRO A 7 7.61 2.40 -7.51
C PRO A 7 6.88 2.17 -8.83
N ASN A 8 6.61 0.89 -9.14
CA ASN A 8 6.09 0.44 -10.42
C ASN A 8 4.86 -0.47 -10.26
N ALA A 9 4.19 -0.75 -11.38
CA ALA A 9 3.12 -1.74 -11.42
C ALA A 9 3.65 -3.16 -11.13
N SER A 10 2.75 -4.03 -10.64
CA SER A 10 3.01 -5.46 -10.43
C SER A 10 4.06 -5.83 -9.36
N GLU A 11 4.27 -4.95 -8.38
CA GLU A 11 5.20 -5.17 -7.25
C GLU A 11 4.53 -5.83 -6.02
N GLY A 12 3.21 -6.05 -6.08
CA GLY A 12 2.43 -6.73 -5.03
C GLY A 12 1.86 -5.80 -3.96
N LYS A 13 1.79 -4.50 -4.24
CA LYS A 13 1.25 -3.46 -3.33
C LYS A 13 -0.15 -3.80 -2.79
N THR A 14 -1.08 -4.13 -3.68
CA THR A 14 -2.48 -4.43 -3.36
C THR A 14 -2.62 -5.67 -2.47
N ILE A 15 -1.90 -6.75 -2.80
CA ILE A 15 -1.90 -7.99 -2.02
C ILE A 15 -1.27 -7.76 -0.64
N THR A 16 -0.17 -7.00 -0.59
CA THR A 16 0.51 -6.68 0.66
C THR A 16 -0.38 -5.79 1.54
N CYS A 17 -1.09 -4.82 0.94
CA CYS A 17 -2.08 -3.97 1.61
C CYS A 17 -3.19 -4.81 2.24
N LEU A 18 -3.81 -5.70 1.46
CA LEU A 18 -4.86 -6.59 1.94
C LEU A 18 -4.38 -7.52 3.07
N ASN A 19 -3.22 -8.18 2.89
CA ASN A 19 -2.69 -9.09 3.92
C ASN A 19 -2.28 -8.35 5.20
N SER A 20 -1.82 -7.10 5.09
CA SER A 20 -1.56 -6.24 6.25
C SER A 20 -2.84 -5.91 6.99
N ALA A 21 -3.91 -5.57 6.26
CA ALA A 21 -5.23 -5.31 6.82
C ALA A 21 -5.80 -6.54 7.55
N ILE A 22 -5.73 -7.72 6.92
CA ILE A 22 -6.17 -9.00 7.51
C ILE A 22 -5.37 -9.30 8.80
N SER A 23 -4.05 -9.10 8.76
CA SER A 23 -3.18 -9.35 9.91
C SER A 23 -3.52 -8.43 11.09
N LEU A 24 -3.79 -7.14 10.82
CA LEU A 24 -4.23 -6.20 11.84
C LEU A 24 -5.62 -6.58 12.39
N GLY A 25 -6.58 -6.96 11.55
CA GLY A 25 -7.92 -7.37 11.98
C GLY A 25 -7.91 -8.58 12.91
N LYS A 26 -7.03 -9.56 12.65
CA LYS A 26 -6.78 -10.72 13.53
C LYS A 26 -6.27 -10.37 14.92
N THR A 27 -5.75 -9.16 15.14
CA THR A 27 -5.35 -8.69 16.48
C THR A 27 -6.51 -8.08 17.27
N GLY A 28 -7.75 -8.16 16.75
CA GLY A 28 -8.95 -7.60 17.38
C GLY A 28 -9.17 -6.11 17.08
N ARG A 29 -8.37 -5.52 16.19
CA ARG A 29 -8.45 -4.10 15.83
C ARG A 29 -9.46 -3.89 14.72
N LYS A 30 -10.22 -2.80 14.78
CA LYS A 30 -11.13 -2.41 13.70
C LYS A 30 -10.33 -1.81 12.55
N VAL A 31 -10.29 -2.51 11.42
CA VAL A 31 -9.51 -2.12 10.25
C VAL A 31 -10.43 -1.78 9.09
N LEU A 32 -10.14 -0.67 8.42
CA LEU A 32 -10.73 -0.32 7.13
C LEU A 32 -9.66 -0.38 6.03
N LEU A 33 -9.97 -1.09 4.96
CA LEU A 33 -9.20 -1.06 3.71
C LEU A 33 -9.92 -0.18 2.68
N ILE A 34 -9.22 0.76 2.06
CA ILE A 34 -9.76 1.60 0.99
C ILE A 34 -8.97 1.32 -0.30
N ASP A 35 -9.66 0.91 -1.37
CA ASP A 35 -9.06 0.78 -2.70
C ASP A 35 -9.06 2.14 -3.41
N ALA A 36 -7.95 2.89 -3.26
CA ALA A 36 -7.75 4.19 -3.88
C ALA A 36 -6.91 4.11 -5.16
N ASP A 37 -6.63 2.91 -5.69
CA ASP A 37 -6.14 2.73 -7.06
C ASP A 37 -7.33 2.79 -8.03
N LEU A 38 -7.87 3.99 -8.21
CA LEU A 38 -9.05 4.24 -9.07
C LEU A 38 -8.76 3.98 -10.57
N ARG A 39 -7.50 3.73 -10.93
CA ARG A 39 -7.05 3.49 -12.32
C ARG A 39 -7.04 2.01 -12.66
N ALA A 40 -6.56 1.17 -11.76
CA ALA A 40 -6.46 -0.26 -11.95
C ALA A 40 -6.86 -1.03 -10.68
N PRO A 41 -8.09 -0.85 -10.17
CA PRO A 41 -8.51 -1.40 -8.88
C PRO A 41 -8.53 -2.92 -8.90
N LYS A 42 -8.27 -3.52 -7.75
CA LYS A 42 -8.12 -4.99 -7.60
C LYS A 42 -8.72 -5.54 -6.31
N GLN A 43 -9.02 -4.72 -5.30
CA GLN A 43 -9.43 -5.21 -3.99
C GLN A 43 -10.78 -5.95 -4.05
N SER A 44 -11.77 -5.41 -4.77
CA SER A 44 -13.09 -6.06 -4.92
C SER A 44 -12.96 -7.47 -5.50
N LYS A 45 -12.12 -7.66 -6.53
CA LYS A 45 -11.84 -8.96 -7.12
C LYS A 45 -11.12 -9.91 -6.15
N LEU A 46 -10.14 -9.42 -5.40
CA LEU A 46 -9.41 -10.23 -4.41
C LEU A 46 -10.31 -10.68 -3.25
N LEU A 47 -11.28 -9.85 -2.90
CA LEU A 47 -12.24 -10.07 -1.81
C LEU A 47 -13.52 -10.78 -2.27
N GLU A 48 -13.72 -10.95 -3.57
CA GLU A 48 -14.92 -11.55 -4.18
C GLU A 48 -16.22 -10.82 -3.79
N ILE A 49 -16.18 -9.49 -3.83
CA ILE A 49 -17.31 -8.60 -3.53
C ILE A 49 -17.68 -7.76 -4.74
N ASP A 50 -18.88 -7.16 -4.72
CA ASP A 50 -19.25 -6.14 -5.70
C ASP A 50 -18.36 -4.89 -5.50
N GLY A 51 -17.81 -4.38 -6.59
CA GLY A 51 -16.98 -3.17 -6.63
C GLY A 51 -17.55 -2.06 -7.51
N ASN A 52 -18.80 -2.18 -7.99
CA ASN A 52 -19.42 -1.22 -8.91
C ASN A 52 -19.65 0.15 -8.27
N LYS A 53 -19.99 0.16 -6.98
CA LYS A 53 -20.13 1.35 -6.14
C LYS A 53 -19.01 1.36 -5.11
N GLY A 54 -18.37 2.51 -4.91
CA GLY A 54 -17.24 2.61 -4.00
C GLY A 54 -16.75 4.03 -3.81
N LEU A 55 -15.46 4.17 -3.53
CA LEU A 55 -14.80 5.44 -3.22
C LEU A 55 -15.08 6.52 -4.27
N SER A 56 -14.95 6.20 -5.56
CA SER A 56 -15.16 7.19 -6.62
C SER A 56 -16.58 7.72 -6.63
N ASN A 57 -17.59 6.85 -6.50
CA ASN A 57 -19.00 7.23 -6.46
C ASN A 57 -19.32 8.07 -5.21
N LEU A 58 -18.71 7.70 -4.07
CA LEU A 58 -18.88 8.41 -2.81
C LEU A 58 -18.31 9.84 -2.89
N LEU A 59 -17.11 10.00 -3.47
CA LEU A 59 -16.45 11.31 -3.58
C LEU A 59 -17.16 12.30 -4.53
N ILE A 60 -18.13 11.83 -5.32
CA ILE A 60 -19.01 12.67 -6.16
C ILE A 60 -20.47 12.65 -5.67
N ASN A 61 -20.71 12.23 -4.43
CA ASN A 61 -22.03 12.20 -3.79
C ASN A 61 -23.12 11.43 -4.56
N GLN A 62 -22.73 10.37 -5.28
CA GLN A 62 -23.69 9.49 -5.98
C GLN A 62 -24.28 8.40 -5.09
N VAL A 63 -23.64 8.12 -3.96
CA VAL A 63 -23.99 7.06 -3.02
C VAL A 63 -23.66 7.53 -1.60
N GLU A 64 -24.34 6.97 -0.61
CA GLU A 64 -24.06 7.25 0.79
C GLU A 64 -22.91 6.37 1.30
N LEU A 65 -22.26 6.81 2.39
CA LEU A 65 -21.17 6.05 3.00
C LEU A 65 -21.60 4.63 3.43
N SER A 66 -22.82 4.50 3.94
CA SER A 66 -23.41 3.21 4.35
C SER A 66 -23.57 2.23 3.19
N ASP A 67 -23.66 2.73 1.95
CA ASP A 67 -23.85 1.90 0.77
C ASP A 67 -22.55 1.27 0.26
N VAL A 68 -21.40 1.82 0.67
CA VAL A 68 -20.08 1.44 0.11
C VAL A 68 -19.15 0.80 1.13
N ILE A 69 -19.40 0.94 2.43
CA ILE A 69 -18.67 0.17 3.45
C ILE A 69 -19.19 -1.27 3.44
N THR A 70 -18.33 -2.19 3.00
CA THR A 70 -18.64 -3.60 2.90
C THR A 70 -17.86 -4.40 3.93
N LYS A 71 -18.55 -5.21 4.72
CA LYS A 71 -17.90 -6.19 5.60
C LYS A 71 -17.23 -7.27 4.75
N THR A 72 -15.97 -7.57 5.05
CA THR A 72 -15.27 -8.67 4.36
C THR A 72 -15.53 -10.00 5.06
N ARG A 73 -15.10 -11.10 4.42
CA ARG A 73 -15.05 -12.43 5.06
C ARG A 73 -14.00 -12.56 6.17
N TYR A 74 -13.19 -11.53 6.40
CA TYR A 74 -12.13 -11.53 7.41
C TYR A 74 -12.56 -10.76 8.66
N GLU A 75 -12.15 -11.26 9.82
CA GLU A 75 -12.51 -10.67 11.11
C GLU A 75 -11.99 -9.23 11.25
N ASN A 76 -12.86 -8.35 11.77
CA ASN A 76 -12.59 -6.94 12.04
C ASN A 76 -12.05 -6.15 10.83
N LEU A 77 -12.39 -6.58 9.61
CA LEU A 77 -11.97 -5.92 8.37
C LEU A 77 -13.17 -5.55 7.51
N ASP A 78 -13.35 -4.24 7.34
CA ASP A 78 -14.25 -3.65 6.38
C ASP A 78 -13.46 -3.09 5.18
N VAL A 79 -14.14 -2.95 4.04
CA VAL A 79 -13.55 -2.41 2.82
C VAL A 79 -14.45 -1.39 2.16
N ILE A 80 -13.84 -0.33 1.61
CA ILE A 80 -14.44 0.53 0.59
C ILE A 80 -13.76 0.19 -0.74
N PRO A 81 -14.45 -0.45 -1.70
CA PRO A 81 -13.89 -0.72 -3.02
C PRO A 81 -13.73 0.60 -3.82
N SER A 82 -13.05 0.57 -4.96
CA SER A 82 -12.78 1.78 -5.75
C SER A 82 -14.04 2.43 -6.31
N GLY A 83 -15.05 1.63 -6.65
CA GLY A 83 -16.20 2.08 -7.42
C GLY A 83 -15.91 2.19 -8.91
N SER A 84 -16.81 2.88 -9.60
CA SER A 84 -16.74 3.13 -11.05
C SER A 84 -15.50 3.92 -11.45
N LYS A 85 -14.89 3.64 -12.61
CA LYS A 85 -13.69 4.35 -13.07
C LYS A 85 -14.00 5.84 -13.30
N PRO A 86 -13.39 6.77 -12.54
CA PRO A 86 -13.66 8.19 -12.71
C PRO A 86 -12.82 8.80 -13.85
N PRO A 87 -13.24 9.96 -14.40
CA PRO A 87 -12.43 10.70 -15.37
C PRO A 87 -11.17 11.30 -14.74
N ASN A 88 -11.24 11.77 -13.48
CA ASN A 88 -10.18 12.54 -12.83
C ASN A 88 -9.74 11.95 -11.46
N PRO A 89 -9.09 10.77 -11.43
CA PRO A 89 -8.67 10.11 -10.18
C PRO A 89 -7.89 10.99 -9.19
N SER A 90 -6.87 11.71 -9.67
CA SER A 90 -5.95 12.47 -8.81
C SER A 90 -6.66 13.61 -8.07
N GLU A 91 -7.53 14.34 -8.79
CA GLU A 91 -8.28 15.47 -8.23
C GLU A 91 -9.24 14.99 -7.13
N MET A 92 -9.92 13.87 -7.37
CA MET A 92 -10.83 13.28 -6.39
C MET A 92 -10.09 12.89 -5.11
N LEU A 93 -8.95 12.21 -5.23
CA LEU A 93 -8.14 11.79 -4.08
C LEU A 93 -7.51 12.98 -3.32
N GLY A 94 -7.29 14.10 -4.01
CA GLY A 94 -6.77 15.33 -3.41
C GLY A 94 -7.84 16.27 -2.86
N SER A 95 -9.12 15.98 -3.08
CA SER A 95 -10.24 16.86 -2.73
C SER A 95 -10.44 17.03 -1.23
N GLU A 96 -11.14 18.10 -0.84
CA GLU A 96 -11.57 18.30 0.54
C GLU A 96 -12.59 17.23 0.98
N ILE A 97 -13.43 16.76 0.07
CA ILE A 97 -14.39 15.67 0.33
C ILE A 97 -13.66 14.39 0.77
N MET A 98 -12.53 14.06 0.14
CA MET A 98 -11.70 12.93 0.56
C MET A 98 -11.14 13.14 1.97
N LYS A 99 -10.71 14.36 2.30
CA LYS A 99 -10.23 14.71 3.64
C LYS A 99 -11.33 14.56 4.70
N GLU A 100 -12.51 15.10 4.43
CA GLU A 100 -13.67 15.02 5.32
C GLU A 100 -14.10 13.57 5.56
N LEU A 101 -14.17 12.76 4.49
CA LEU A 101 -14.47 11.33 4.56
C LEU A 101 -13.46 10.62 5.47
N ILE A 102 -12.17 10.84 5.23
CA ILE A 102 -11.09 10.27 6.00
C ILE A 102 -11.18 10.68 7.48
N ASP A 103 -11.42 11.96 7.76
CA ASP A 103 -11.53 12.51 9.13
C ASP A 103 -12.74 11.94 9.88
N TYR A 104 -13.84 11.70 9.17
CA TYR A 104 -15.00 11.01 9.72
C TYR A 104 -14.68 9.55 10.07
N LEU A 105 -14.08 8.80 9.15
CA LEU A 105 -13.77 7.38 9.32
C LEU A 105 -12.78 7.10 10.46
N LYS A 106 -11.83 8.01 10.73
CA LYS A 106 -10.87 7.91 11.85
C LYS A 106 -11.54 7.69 13.21
N LYS A 107 -12.79 8.12 13.38
CA LYS A 107 -13.53 8.03 14.64
C LYS A 107 -14.00 6.60 14.95
N TYR A 108 -14.04 5.73 13.94
CA TYR A 108 -14.65 4.40 14.04
C TYR A 108 -13.67 3.25 13.85
N TYR A 109 -12.51 3.50 13.22
CA TYR A 109 -11.51 2.49 12.92
C TYR A 109 -10.19 2.80 13.60
N ASP A 110 -9.56 1.75 14.16
CA ASP A 110 -8.21 1.84 14.74
C ASP A 110 -7.16 2.06 13.65
N TYR A 111 -7.35 1.39 12.51
CA TYR A 111 -6.46 1.47 11.35
C TYR A 111 -7.24 1.66 10.07
N ILE A 112 -6.73 2.56 9.22
CA ILE A 112 -7.19 2.75 7.85
C ILE A 112 -5.98 2.56 6.93
N LEU A 113 -6.03 1.53 6.10
CA LEU A 113 -5.03 1.25 5.07
C LEU A 113 -5.60 1.64 3.71
N ILE A 114 -4.78 2.33 2.91
CA ILE A 114 -5.20 2.86 1.62
C ILE A 114 -4.28 2.29 0.54
N ASP A 115 -4.83 1.48 -0.36
CA ASP A 115 -4.12 0.97 -1.53
C ASP A 115 -4.05 2.05 -2.61
N LEU A 116 -2.85 2.44 -3.03
CA LEU A 116 -2.59 3.56 -3.94
C LEU A 116 -1.80 3.08 -5.16
N PRO A 117 -2.02 3.68 -6.34
CA PRO A 117 -1.29 3.30 -7.56
C PRO A 117 0.21 3.61 -7.44
N PRO A 118 1.05 3.09 -8.36
CA PRO A 118 2.49 3.27 -8.28
C PRO A 118 2.94 4.73 -8.45
N VAL A 119 3.91 5.17 -7.64
CA VAL A 119 4.35 6.57 -7.53
C VAL A 119 5.05 7.07 -8.79
N ASN A 120 5.85 6.22 -9.45
CA ASN A 120 6.61 6.67 -10.63
C ASN A 120 5.74 6.70 -11.90
N VAL A 121 4.51 6.16 -11.83
CA VAL A 121 3.60 6.07 -12.99
C VAL A 121 2.58 7.21 -12.97
N VAL A 122 2.01 7.52 -11.81
CA VAL A 122 0.97 8.55 -11.64
C VAL A 122 1.11 9.29 -10.31
N THR A 123 0.57 10.50 -10.25
CA THR A 123 0.68 11.40 -9.10
C THR A 123 -0.31 11.09 -7.97
N ASP A 124 -1.29 10.22 -8.21
CA ASP A 124 -2.41 9.93 -7.29
C ASP A 124 -1.95 9.64 -5.85
N ALA A 125 -0.94 8.79 -5.67
CA ALA A 125 -0.42 8.43 -4.35
C ALA A 125 0.15 9.64 -3.59
N VAL A 126 0.83 10.52 -4.32
CA VAL A 126 1.42 11.75 -3.79
C VAL A 126 0.33 12.76 -3.45
N VAL A 127 -0.67 12.91 -4.32
CA VAL A 127 -1.79 13.81 -4.07
C VAL A 127 -2.60 13.36 -2.85
N ALA A 128 -2.91 12.06 -2.75
CA ALA A 128 -3.61 11.48 -1.61
C ALA A 128 -2.81 11.63 -0.31
N SER A 129 -1.47 11.59 -0.37
CA SER A 129 -0.59 11.60 0.81
C SER A 129 -0.75 12.83 1.70
N LYS A 130 -1.28 13.95 1.18
CA LYS A 130 -1.60 15.18 1.92
C LYS A 130 -2.56 14.91 3.08
N HIS A 131 -3.40 13.90 2.94
CA HIS A 131 -4.42 13.54 3.93
C HIS A 131 -3.95 12.42 4.86
N LEU A 132 -2.77 11.84 4.64
CA LEU A 132 -2.30 10.62 5.29
C LEU A 132 -1.19 10.87 6.31
N ASN A 133 -0.96 9.92 7.23
CA ASN A 133 0.18 10.02 8.16
C ASN A 133 1.52 9.67 7.50
N GLY A 134 1.47 8.99 6.36
CA GLY A 134 2.64 8.64 5.55
C GLY A 134 2.37 7.45 4.64
N LEU A 135 3.39 7.11 3.87
CA LEU A 135 3.38 6.06 2.85
C LEU A 135 4.35 4.94 3.21
N ILE A 136 3.92 3.70 3.01
CA ILE A 136 4.80 2.53 2.94
C ILE A 136 5.00 2.20 1.46
N ILE A 137 6.27 1.99 1.08
CA ILE A 137 6.65 1.64 -0.29
C ILE A 137 6.89 0.13 -0.36
N ILE A 138 6.16 -0.56 -1.23
CA ILE A 138 6.36 -1.97 -1.52
C ILE A 138 7.35 -2.08 -2.67
N VAL A 139 8.42 -2.84 -2.48
CA VAL A 139 9.38 -3.20 -3.53
C VAL A 139 9.43 -4.70 -3.69
N ARG A 140 9.68 -5.18 -4.90
CA ARG A 140 9.69 -6.61 -5.21
C ARG A 140 11.11 -7.09 -5.48
N ALA A 141 11.51 -8.15 -4.79
CA ALA A 141 12.81 -8.78 -4.98
C ALA A 141 13.01 -9.23 -6.44
N ASN A 142 14.21 -9.03 -6.96
CA ASN A 142 14.61 -9.34 -8.34
C ASN A 142 13.71 -8.69 -9.41
N TYR A 143 13.04 -7.58 -9.07
CA TYR A 143 12.14 -6.86 -9.98
C TYR A 143 12.34 -5.35 -9.87
N THR A 144 12.16 -4.79 -8.66
CA THR A 144 12.32 -3.35 -8.44
C THR A 144 13.79 -2.96 -8.52
N LYS A 145 14.10 -2.01 -9.41
CA LYS A 145 15.44 -1.43 -9.50
C LYS A 145 15.68 -0.47 -8.34
N LYS A 146 16.93 -0.35 -7.91
CA LYS A 146 17.30 0.55 -6.82
C LYS A 146 17.00 2.00 -7.20
N GLU A 147 17.23 2.34 -8.46
CA GLU A 147 17.02 3.67 -9.03
C GLU A 147 15.53 4.06 -8.93
N ASP A 148 14.62 3.16 -9.32
CA ASP A 148 13.18 3.40 -9.26
C ASP A 148 12.70 3.66 -7.82
N LEU A 149 13.22 2.90 -6.84
CA LEU A 149 12.92 3.12 -5.42
C LEU A 149 13.40 4.50 -4.95
N LEU A 150 14.64 4.88 -5.30
CA LEU A 150 15.20 6.18 -4.93
C LEU A 150 14.40 7.32 -5.54
N GLU A 151 13.98 7.18 -6.80
CA GLU A 151 13.09 8.11 -7.49
C GLU A 151 11.76 8.25 -6.74
N SER A 152 11.09 7.14 -6.40
CA SER A 152 9.83 7.19 -5.65
C SER A 152 9.97 7.91 -4.32
N ILE A 153 11.05 7.63 -3.57
CA ILE A 153 11.34 8.31 -2.31
C ILE A 153 11.52 9.82 -2.54
N GLN A 154 12.22 10.21 -3.60
CA GLN A 154 12.43 11.62 -3.91
C GLN A 154 11.13 12.32 -4.30
N ILE A 155 10.29 11.70 -5.12
CA ILE A 155 8.96 12.22 -5.48
C ILE A 155 8.10 12.45 -4.24
N ILE A 156 8.03 11.45 -3.34
CA ILE A 156 7.25 11.55 -2.10
C ILE A 156 7.78 12.68 -1.20
N LYS A 157 9.11 12.78 -1.06
CA LYS A 157 9.76 13.84 -0.26
C LYS A 157 9.51 15.23 -0.83
N ASN A 158 9.59 15.40 -2.15
CA ASN A 158 9.34 16.69 -2.81
C ASN A 158 7.90 17.18 -2.58
N ALA A 159 6.96 16.27 -2.33
CA ALA A 159 5.59 16.60 -1.95
C ALA A 159 5.38 16.82 -0.44
N ASN A 160 6.46 16.88 0.34
CA ASN A 160 6.43 16.99 1.81
C ASN A 160 5.69 15.84 2.50
N ALA A 161 5.62 14.67 1.86
CA ALA A 161 4.99 13.49 2.43
C ALA A 161 6.01 12.59 3.14
N LYS A 162 5.56 11.88 4.18
CA LYS A 162 6.42 11.03 4.99
C LYS A 162 6.49 9.61 4.41
N VAL A 163 7.70 9.13 4.13
CA VAL A 163 7.95 7.69 3.92
C VAL A 163 8.09 7.03 5.28
N LEU A 164 7.18 6.13 5.63
CA LEU A 164 7.18 5.40 6.90
C LEU A 164 8.16 4.22 6.89
N GLY A 165 8.39 3.64 5.72
CA GLY A 165 9.28 2.51 5.54
C GLY A 165 9.13 1.86 4.17
N VAL A 166 9.94 0.82 3.96
CA VAL A 166 9.96 0.02 2.73
C VAL A 166 9.72 -1.45 3.11
N VAL A 167 8.90 -2.14 2.33
CA VAL A 167 8.63 -3.58 2.49
C VAL A 167 9.12 -4.32 1.26
N LEU A 168 9.98 -5.31 1.48
CA LEU A 168 10.45 -6.21 0.42
C LEU A 168 9.47 -7.37 0.25
N ASN A 169 8.77 -7.40 -0.88
CA ASN A 169 7.90 -8.47 -1.32
C ASN A 169 8.66 -9.48 -2.20
N GLY A 170 8.27 -10.75 -2.17
CA GLY A 170 8.85 -11.81 -3.00
C GLY A 170 10.29 -12.19 -2.63
N GLY A 171 10.77 -11.78 -1.45
CA GLY A 171 12.06 -12.22 -0.93
C GLY A 171 12.08 -13.73 -0.72
N GLN A 172 13.13 -14.39 -1.21
CA GLN A 172 13.39 -15.78 -0.85
C GLN A 172 14.10 -15.81 0.51
N LYS A 173 13.76 -16.79 1.36
CA LYS A 173 14.55 -17.05 2.56
C LYS A 173 15.97 -17.40 2.12
N SER A 174 16.95 -16.58 2.51
CA SER A 174 18.34 -17.02 2.45
C SER A 174 18.49 -18.23 3.40
N THR A 175 18.79 -19.40 2.86
CA THR A 175 19.15 -20.61 3.62
C THR A 175 20.56 -20.51 4.23
N VAL A 176 21.20 -19.34 4.19
CA VAL A 176 22.54 -19.14 4.72
C VAL A 176 22.43 -18.90 6.22
N GLY A 177 22.63 -19.98 6.97
CA GLY A 177 22.81 -19.96 8.41
C GLY A 177 23.95 -19.02 8.81
N TYR A 178 23.76 -18.36 9.94
CA TYR A 178 24.81 -17.64 10.66
C TYR A 178 26.04 -18.55 10.87
N GLY A 179 27.21 -18.14 10.38
CA GLY A 179 28.49 -18.58 10.95
C GLY A 179 29.57 -19.07 9.96
N LYS A 180 30.72 -18.41 10.02
CA LYS A 180 32.06 -18.81 9.54
C LYS A 180 32.35 -18.66 8.05
N THR A 181 32.61 -17.42 7.64
CA THR A 181 33.50 -17.12 6.52
C THR A 181 34.93 -17.56 6.89
N ASN A 182 35.33 -18.76 6.46
CA ASN A 182 36.70 -19.27 6.48
C ASN A 182 37.61 -18.42 5.58
N LYS A 183 37.98 -17.21 6.01
CA LYS A 183 38.99 -16.38 5.33
C LYS A 183 40.43 -16.60 5.80
N TYR A 184 40.67 -17.48 6.78
CA TYR A 184 42.02 -17.74 7.33
C TYR A 184 42.63 -19.09 6.93
N ALA A 185 41.94 -19.94 6.16
CA ALA A 185 42.45 -21.28 5.82
C ALA A 185 43.60 -21.29 4.79
N ASN A 186 43.91 -20.16 4.14
CA ASN A 186 44.90 -20.09 3.05
C ASN A 186 46.26 -19.47 3.43
N TYR A 187 46.49 -19.04 4.67
CA TYR A 187 47.79 -18.50 5.09
C TYR A 187 48.76 -19.56 5.67
N GLY A 188 48.28 -20.76 6.00
CA GLY A 188 49.10 -21.82 6.61
C GLY A 188 49.89 -22.71 5.63
N LYS A 189 49.75 -22.52 4.31
CA LYS A 189 50.34 -23.39 3.28
C LYS A 189 51.61 -22.85 2.62
N TYR A 190 52.15 -21.71 3.07
CA TYR A 190 53.34 -21.08 2.46
C TYR A 190 54.63 -21.23 3.29
N HIS A 191 54.63 -22.01 4.38
CA HIS A 191 55.79 -22.12 5.27
C HIS A 191 56.44 -23.51 5.38
N ASN A 192 56.08 -24.47 4.53
CA ASN A 192 56.81 -25.74 4.45
C ASN A 192 57.17 -26.03 2.98
N ASN A 193 58.31 -25.50 2.55
CA ASN A 193 59.19 -26.08 1.54
C ASN A 193 60.63 -25.80 1.97
#